data_AF-A0A6G1CNB0-F1
#
_entry.id   AF-A0A6G1CNB0-F1
#
_cell.length_a   1.000
_cell.length_b   1.000
_cell.length_c   1.000
_cell.angle_alpha   90.00
_cell.angle_beta   90.00
_cell.angle_gamma   90.00
#
_symmetry.space_group_name_H-M   'P 1'
#
loop_
_entity.id
_entity.type
_entity.pdbx_description
1 polymer ?
#
loop_
_entity_poly.entity_id
_entity_poly.type
_entity_poly.pdbx_seq_one_letter_code
_entity_poly.pdbx_strand_id
1 'polypeptide(L)'
;MAVENQWGGRDSRAKADQLAESILLWFTNSKGEHYFEDLVDMMYDTVSESFNADFEDGSVEEVAEELLIMHEECLQSNYSSYEKLRNSQWNAASQSRKVVVDGDNDSSDDDDNDEPSMVVDNGAGSAEKMVVDEP
;
A
#
# COMPACT_ATOMS: atom_id res chain seq x y z
N MET A 1 -7.75 4.25 -2.23
CA MET A 1 -9.07 4.15 -1.56
C MET A 1 -9.43 2.74 -1.12
N ALA A 2 -9.85 1.80 -1.99
CA ALA A 2 -10.38 0.49 -1.54
C ALA A 2 -9.40 -0.33 -0.65
N VAL A 3 -8.10 -0.31 -0.99
CA VAL A 3 -7.04 -0.97 -0.21
C VAL A 3 -6.78 -0.27 1.13
N GLU A 4 -6.70 1.05 1.12
CA GLU A 4 -6.43 1.87 2.32
C GLU A 4 -7.57 1.80 3.32
N ASN A 5 -8.80 1.75 2.80
CA ASN A 5 -10.03 1.70 3.60
C ASN A 5 -10.43 0.26 3.98
N GLN A 6 -9.62 -0.75 3.60
CA GLN A 6 -9.85 -2.17 3.89
C GLN A 6 -11.23 -2.68 3.44
N TRP A 7 -11.74 -2.18 2.31
CA TRP A 7 -13.05 -2.58 1.79
C TRP A 7 -13.11 -4.08 1.43
N GLY A 8 -11.97 -4.67 1.07
CA GLY A 8 -11.83 -6.12 0.87
C GLY A 8 -11.43 -6.91 2.12
N GLY A 9 -11.48 -6.30 3.31
CA GLY A 9 -11.03 -6.89 4.58
C GLY A 9 -9.52 -6.77 4.81
N ARG A 10 -9.00 -7.57 5.76
CA ARG A 10 -7.60 -7.52 6.19
C ARG A 10 -6.59 -7.80 5.06
N ASP A 11 -7.02 -8.56 4.07
CA ASP A 11 -6.22 -8.98 2.92
C ASP A 11 -6.43 -8.08 1.68
N SER A 12 -7.01 -6.88 1.86
CA SER A 12 -7.27 -5.94 0.75
C SER A 12 -6.04 -5.63 -0.10
N ARG A 13 -4.85 -5.59 0.52
CA ARG A 13 -3.58 -5.41 -0.22
C ARG A 13 -3.29 -6.61 -1.12
N ALA A 14 -3.35 -7.82 -0.57
CA ALA A 14 -3.10 -9.05 -1.33
C ALA A 14 -4.11 -9.23 -2.47
N LYS A 15 -5.38 -8.85 -2.26
CA LYS A 15 -6.40 -8.85 -3.31
C LYS A 15 -6.08 -7.87 -4.45
N ALA A 16 -5.53 -6.70 -4.14
CA ALA A 16 -5.09 -5.76 -5.17
C ALA A 16 -3.90 -6.32 -5.98
N ASP A 17 -2.95 -6.97 -5.31
CA ASP A 17 -1.84 -7.63 -5.98
C ASP A 17 -2.34 -8.79 -6.87
N GLN A 18 -3.31 -9.57 -6.40
CA GLN A 18 -3.96 -10.63 -7.20
C GLN A 18 -4.68 -10.08 -8.42
N LEU A 19 -5.38 -8.95 -8.31
CA LEU A 19 -6.00 -8.29 -9.47
C LEU A 19 -4.92 -7.90 -10.50
N ALA A 20 -3.80 -7.32 -10.06
CA ALA A 20 -2.69 -6.97 -10.94
C ALA A 20 -2.10 -8.21 -11.63
N GLU A 21 -1.93 -9.31 -10.90
CA GLU A 21 -1.46 -10.59 -11.45
C GLU A 21 -2.45 -11.18 -12.46
N SER A 22 -3.76 -11.11 -12.19
CA SER A 22 -4.81 -11.59 -13.11
C SER A 22 -4.81 -10.80 -14.42
N ILE A 23 -4.68 -9.47 -14.35
CA ILE A 23 -4.57 -8.61 -15.54
C ILE A 23 -3.31 -8.97 -16.34
N LEU A 24 -2.16 -9.12 -15.67
CA LEU A 24 -0.91 -9.49 -16.33
C LEU A 24 -1.00 -10.89 -16.98
N LEU A 25 -1.62 -11.84 -16.30
CA LEU A 25 -1.82 -13.19 -16.82
C LEU A 25 -2.75 -13.17 -18.03
N TRP A 26 -3.79 -12.34 -18.01
CA TRP A 26 -4.68 -12.16 -19.16
C TRP A 26 -3.91 -11.64 -20.38
N PHE A 27 -3.04 -10.64 -20.20
CA PHE A 27 -2.19 -10.13 -21.26
C PHE A 27 -1.18 -11.16 -21.80
N THR A 28 -0.62 -11.99 -20.93
CA THR A 28 0.46 -12.92 -21.31
C THR A 28 -0.02 -14.29 -21.80
N ASN A 29 -1.22 -14.72 -21.39
CA ASN A 29 -1.74 -16.05 -21.67
C ASN A 29 -2.69 -16.07 -22.87
N SER A 30 -3.34 -14.96 -23.23
CA SER A 30 -4.15 -14.92 -24.44
C SER A 30 -3.24 -14.73 -25.67
N LYS A 31 -3.34 -15.67 -26.62
CA LYS A 31 -2.66 -15.60 -27.93
C LYS A 31 -3.54 -14.91 -28.99
N GLY A 32 -4.59 -14.22 -28.56
CA GLY A 32 -5.66 -13.68 -29.41
C GLY A 32 -5.79 -12.17 -29.29
N GLU A 33 -6.82 -11.62 -29.94
CA GLU A 33 -7.16 -10.20 -29.77
C GLU A 33 -7.59 -9.94 -28.32
N HIS A 34 -7.03 -8.88 -27.73
CA HIS A 34 -7.43 -8.38 -26.42
C HIS A 34 -8.62 -7.45 -26.62
N TYR A 35 -9.82 -7.93 -26.28
CA TYR A 35 -11.01 -7.10 -26.35
C TYR A 35 -11.14 -6.23 -25.10
N PHE A 36 -11.46 -4.96 -25.31
CA PHE A 36 -11.66 -3.99 -24.25
C PHE A 36 -12.76 -4.41 -23.27
N GLU A 37 -13.91 -4.85 -23.79
CA GLU A 37 -15.04 -5.29 -22.98
C GLU A 37 -14.65 -6.44 -22.04
N ASP A 38 -13.89 -7.44 -22.53
CA ASP A 38 -13.45 -8.59 -21.71
C ASP A 38 -12.53 -8.18 -20.55
N LEU A 39 -11.68 -7.16 -20.77
CA LEU A 39 -10.79 -6.63 -19.73
C LEU A 39 -11.59 -5.85 -18.68
N VAL A 40 -12.50 -4.99 -19.15
CA VAL A 40 -13.36 -4.17 -18.28
C VAL A 40 -14.26 -5.06 -17.42
N ASP A 41 -14.94 -6.04 -18.00
CA ASP A 41 -15.79 -6.98 -17.29
C ASP A 41 -15.00 -7.75 -16.22
N MET A 42 -13.81 -8.26 -16.55
CA MET A 42 -12.95 -8.96 -15.60
C MET A 42 -12.50 -8.06 -14.44
N MET A 43 -12.19 -6.80 -14.71
CA MET A 43 -11.81 -5.82 -13.68
C MET A 43 -13.00 -5.51 -12.78
N TYR A 44 -14.20 -5.28 -13.33
CA TYR A 44 -15.42 -5.04 -12.57
C TYR A 44 -15.80 -6.21 -11.68
N ASP A 45 -15.83 -7.43 -12.24
CA ASP A 45 -16.13 -8.65 -11.50
C ASP A 45 -15.16 -8.82 -10.32
N THR A 46 -13.86 -8.68 -10.59
CA THR A 46 -12.84 -8.84 -9.53
C THR A 46 -12.99 -7.78 -8.44
N VAL A 47 -13.27 -6.53 -8.81
CA VAL A 47 -13.45 -5.44 -7.85
C VAL A 47 -14.69 -5.69 -6.98
N SER A 48 -15.82 -6.03 -7.60
CA SER A 48 -17.08 -6.26 -6.91
C SER A 48 -16.95 -7.47 -5.96
N GLU A 49 -16.35 -8.57 -6.42
CA GLU A 49 -16.12 -9.77 -5.60
C GLU A 49 -15.09 -9.55 -4.48
N SER A 50 -14.00 -8.82 -4.77
CA SER A 50 -12.86 -8.71 -3.85
C SER A 50 -13.03 -7.58 -2.83
N PHE A 51 -13.60 -6.46 -3.25
CA PHE A 51 -13.70 -5.23 -2.46
C PHE A 51 -15.14 -4.85 -2.10
N ASN A 52 -16.14 -5.59 -2.58
CA ASN A 52 -17.57 -5.30 -2.37
C ASN A 52 -17.88 -3.81 -2.67
N ALA A 53 -17.31 -3.34 -3.78
CA ALA A 53 -17.39 -1.97 -4.25
C ALA A 53 -17.73 -1.98 -5.73
N ASP A 54 -18.54 -1.03 -6.15
CA ASP A 54 -18.89 -0.83 -7.56
C ASP A 54 -18.42 0.57 -7.96
N PHE A 55 -17.57 0.66 -8.98
CA PHE A 55 -17.01 1.92 -9.47
C PHE A 55 -17.83 2.40 -10.68
N GLU A 56 -18.93 3.12 -10.45
CA GLU A 56 -19.76 3.68 -11.55
C GLU A 56 -19.24 5.02 -12.10
N ASP A 57 -17.98 5.37 -11.83
CA ASP A 57 -17.39 6.67 -12.21
C ASP A 57 -16.68 6.65 -13.57
N GLY A 58 -16.61 5.49 -14.24
CA GLY A 58 -15.91 5.33 -15.51
C GLY A 58 -14.39 5.12 -15.36
N SER A 59 -13.88 5.04 -14.13
CA SER A 59 -12.43 4.93 -13.89
C SER A 59 -11.86 3.56 -14.29
N VAL A 60 -12.68 2.51 -14.24
CA VAL A 60 -12.26 1.15 -14.63
C VAL A 60 -12.01 1.10 -16.13
N GLU A 61 -12.90 1.71 -16.91
CA GLU A 61 -12.83 1.84 -18.37
C GLU A 61 -11.59 2.63 -18.79
N GLU A 62 -11.33 3.78 -18.15
CA GLU A 62 -10.14 4.60 -18.44
C GLU A 62 -8.84 3.83 -18.17
N VAL A 63 -8.76 3.10 -17.05
CA VAL A 63 -7.59 2.27 -16.73
C VAL A 63 -7.43 1.12 -17.72
N ALA A 64 -8.53 0.47 -18.12
CA ALA A 64 -8.49 -0.61 -19.10
C ALA A 64 -8.01 -0.13 -20.48
N GLU A 65 -8.45 1.07 -20.91
CA GLU A 65 -7.99 1.69 -22.16
C GLU A 65 -6.47 1.94 -22.13
N GLU A 66 -5.97 2.57 -21.07
CA GLU A 66 -4.54 2.86 -20.92
C GLU A 66 -3.69 1.58 -20.89
N LEU A 67 -4.18 0.51 -20.24
CA LEU A 67 -3.52 -0.79 -20.21
C LEU A 67 -3.39 -1.41 -21.61
N LEU A 68 -4.45 -1.33 -22.44
CA LEU A 68 -4.41 -1.81 -23.82
C LEU A 68 -3.45 -1.02 -24.69
N ILE A 69 -3.46 0.32 -24.57
CA ILE A 69 -2.53 1.20 -25.29
C ILE A 69 -1.09 0.83 -24.93
N MET A 70 -0.77 0.72 -23.63
CA MET A 70 0.56 0.32 -23.17
C MET A 70 0.94 -1.07 -23.69
N HIS A 71 0.01 -2.02 -23.74
CA HIS A 71 0.25 -3.35 -24.29
C HIS A 71 0.58 -3.30 -25.78
N GLU A 72 -0.15 -2.52 -26.58
CA GLU A 72 0.15 -2.32 -28.00
C GLU A 72 1.51 -1.65 -28.24
N GLU A 73 1.86 -0.64 -27.43
CA GLU A 73 3.16 0.01 -27.50
C GLU A 73 4.31 -0.97 -27.17
N CYS A 74 4.11 -1.85 -26.18
CA CYS A 74 5.06 -2.91 -25.85
C CYS A 74 5.26 -3.87 -27.03
N LEU A 75 4.20 -4.23 -27.76
CA LEU A 75 4.30 -5.03 -28.99
C LEU A 75 5.10 -4.32 -30.09
N GLN A 76 5.02 -2.98 -30.14
CA GLN A 76 5.79 -2.15 -31.07
C GLN A 76 7.23 -1.86 -30.60
N SER A 77 7.67 -2.46 -29.47
CA SER A 77 8.96 -2.18 -28.82
C SER A 77 9.15 -0.72 -28.39
N ASN A 78 8.05 0.01 -28.21
CA ASN A 78 8.05 1.37 -27.70
C ASN A 78 7.66 1.34 -26.21
N TYR A 79 8.61 1.68 -25.34
CA TYR A 79 8.41 1.67 -23.88
C TYR A 79 8.32 3.08 -23.30
N SER A 80 8.09 4.10 -24.13
CA SER A 80 8.09 5.50 -23.69
C SER A 80 7.00 5.78 -22.65
N SER A 81 5.81 5.19 -22.77
CA SER A 81 4.73 5.37 -21.80
C SER A 81 5.03 4.69 -20.47
N TYR A 82 5.64 3.49 -20.50
CA TYR A 82 6.14 2.82 -19.30
C TYR A 82 7.20 3.67 -18.57
N GLU A 83 8.15 4.26 -19.30
CA GLU A 83 9.16 5.13 -18.70
C GLU A 83 8.54 6.39 -18.06
N LYS A 84 7.55 7.00 -18.71
CA LYS A 84 6.80 8.13 -18.15
C LYS A 84 6.06 7.74 -16.88
N LEU A 85 5.38 6.59 -16.89
CA LEU A 85 4.64 6.06 -15.73
C LEU A 85 5.58 5.75 -14.56
N ARG A 86 6.73 5.12 -14.83
CA ARG A 86 7.73 4.84 -13.79
C ARG A 86 8.29 6.12 -13.19
N ASN A 87 8.53 7.13 -14.02
CA ASN A 87 9.01 8.43 -13.57
C ASN A 87 7.92 9.17 -12.76
N SER A 88 6.65 9.11 -13.14
CA SER A 88 5.57 9.77 -12.39
C SER A 88 5.34 9.13 -11.01
N GLN A 89 5.44 7.80 -10.91
CA GLN A 89 5.32 7.05 -9.65
C GLN A 89 6.40 7.47 -8.63
N TRP A 90 7.66 7.60 -9.07
CA TRP A 90 8.76 8.04 -8.21
C TRP A 90 8.64 9.50 -7.77
N ASN A 91 8.14 10.36 -8.67
CA ASN A 91 7.89 11.77 -8.35
C ASN A 91 6.71 11.94 -7.37
N ALA A 92 5.65 11.16 -7.50
CA ALA A 92 4.52 11.17 -6.57
C ALA A 92 4.92 10.69 -5.16
N ALA A 93 5.71 9.61 -5.07
CA ALA A 93 6.23 9.11 -3.78
C ALA A 93 7.19 10.10 -3.10
N SER A 94 7.83 10.98 -3.87
CA SER A 94 8.72 12.03 -3.36
C SER A 94 7.95 13.27 -2.87
N GLN A 95 6.79 13.59 -3.45
CA GLN A 95 6.00 14.76 -3.07
C GLN A 95 5.04 14.52 -1.89
N SER A 96 4.63 13.28 -1.60
CA SER A 96 3.78 12.97 -0.43
C SER A 96 4.49 13.10 0.93
N ARG A 97 5.78 13.48 0.95
CA ARG A 97 6.57 13.67 2.17
C ARG A 97 6.85 15.15 2.46
N LYS A 98 5.82 16.00 2.40
CA LYS A 98 5.89 17.37 2.92
C LYS A 98 4.71 17.65 3.82
N VAL A 99 4.80 17.13 5.05
CA VAL A 99 3.95 17.60 6.16
C VAL A 99 4.43 19.00 6.50
N VAL A 100 3.58 19.99 6.22
CA VAL A 100 3.69 21.34 6.80
C VAL A 100 3.42 21.20 8.30
N VAL A 101 4.48 21.30 9.10
CA VAL A 101 4.34 21.65 10.53
C VAL A 101 4.16 23.16 10.55
N ASP A 102 2.91 23.61 10.59
CA ASP A 102 2.56 24.93 11.10
C ASP A 102 2.88 24.92 12.60
N GLY A 103 4.13 25.25 12.92
CA GLY A 103 4.60 25.45 14.28
C GLY A 103 4.27 26.87 14.71
N ASP A 104 3.08 27.04 15.29
CA ASP A 104 2.75 28.21 16.10
C ASP A 104 3.78 28.32 17.23
N ASN A 105 4.63 29.35 17.13
CA ASN A 105 5.66 29.67 18.11
C ASN A 105 5.03 30.45 19.26
N ASP A 106 4.38 29.75 20.19
CA ASP A 106 4.00 30.31 21.49
C ASP A 106 5.13 30.05 22.50
N SER A 107 5.94 31.09 22.68
CA SER A 107 7.05 31.12 23.64
C SER A 107 6.47 31.45 25.01
N SER A 108 6.33 30.45 25.87
CA SER A 108 6.16 30.65 27.31
C SER A 108 7.38 30.05 28.02
N ASP A 109 8.33 30.93 28.34
CA ASP A 109 9.38 30.67 29.33
C ASP A 109 8.72 30.46 30.70
N ASP A 110 8.92 29.30 31.30
CA ASP A 110 8.91 29.17 32.76
C ASP A 110 10.13 28.34 33.15
N ASP A 111 11.14 29.07 33.60
CA ASP A 111 12.40 28.61 34.15
C ASP A 111 12.24 28.26 35.65
N ASP A 112 13.21 27.51 36.16
CA ASP A 112 13.55 27.29 37.59
C ASP A 112 12.71 26.27 38.41
N ASN A 113 13.26 25.35 39.21
CA ASN A 113 14.64 24.91 39.50
C ASN A 113 14.61 23.70 40.49
N ASP A 114 15.72 22.94 40.55
CA ASP A 114 16.27 22.09 41.63
C ASP A 114 15.45 20.92 42.24
N GLU A 115 15.92 19.70 42.55
CA GLU A 115 17.18 18.92 42.42
C GLU A 115 16.84 17.46 42.89
N PRO A 116 17.72 16.46 42.70
CA PRO A 116 17.43 15.03 42.80
C PRO A 116 17.66 14.44 44.20
N SER A 117 16.99 13.32 44.50
CA SER A 117 17.42 12.43 45.58
C SER A 117 17.37 10.96 45.17
N MET A 118 18.55 10.40 44.98
CA MET A 118 18.81 8.97 44.85
C MET A 118 18.94 8.39 46.25
N VAL A 119 18.07 7.45 46.61
CA VAL A 119 18.31 6.54 47.73
C VAL A 119 18.41 5.12 47.18
N VAL A 120 19.66 4.69 47.03
CA VAL A 120 20.06 3.28 47.01
C VAL A 120 20.09 2.84 48.47
N ASP A 121 19.39 1.76 48.82
CA ASP A 121 19.97 0.76 49.72
C ASP A 121 19.35 -0.64 49.53
N ASN A 122 20.22 -1.62 49.73
CA ASN A 122 20.22 -2.99 49.25
C ASN A 122 20.14 -3.94 50.45
N GLY A 123 19.26 -4.96 50.43
CA GLY A 123 19.15 -5.88 51.57
C GLY A 123 18.39 -7.19 51.35
N ALA A 124 19.09 -8.16 50.76
CA ALA A 124 19.00 -9.63 50.91
C ALA A 124 17.79 -10.31 51.58
N GLY A 125 17.24 -11.32 50.88
CA GLY A 125 16.43 -12.40 51.45
C GLY A 125 16.41 -13.62 50.52
N SER A 126 17.00 -14.73 50.98
CA SER A 126 17.35 -15.96 50.25
C SER A 126 16.19 -16.85 49.79
N ALA A 127 16.52 -17.70 48.79
CA ALA A 127 16.02 -19.05 48.49
C ALA A 127 14.54 -19.14 48.02
N GLU A 128 14.15 -19.95 47.03
CA GLU A 128 14.48 -21.36 46.82
C GLU A 128 14.43 -21.78 45.35
N LYS A 129 15.29 -22.75 45.03
CA LYS A 129 15.35 -23.58 43.82
C LYS A 129 14.09 -24.44 43.72
N MET A 130 13.55 -24.65 42.52
CA MET A 130 13.12 -25.97 42.04
C MET A 130 13.30 -26.09 40.52
N VAL A 131 14.21 -27.00 40.16
CA VAL A 131 14.41 -27.62 38.85
C VAL A 131 13.87 -29.05 38.94
N VAL A 132 13.21 -29.53 37.89
CA VAL A 132 13.05 -30.92 37.39
C VAL A 132 12.30 -30.71 36.06
N ASP A 133 12.94 -30.68 34.89
CA ASP A 133 13.60 -31.73 34.08
C ASP A 133 12.64 -32.84 33.61
N GLU A 134 12.35 -32.86 32.31
CA GLU A 134 11.54 -33.85 31.58
C GLU A 134 12.37 -34.36 30.39
N PRO A 135 12.48 -35.68 30.22
CA PRO A 135 12.31 -36.27 28.89
C PRO A 135 11.22 -37.36 28.83
#